data_AF-M0K5N4-F1
#
_entry.id   AF-M0K5N4-F1
#
_cell.length_a   1.000
_cell.length_b   1.000
_cell.length_c   1.000
_cell.angle_alpha   90.00
_cell.angle_beta   90.00
_cell.angle_gamma   90.00
#
_symmetry.space_group_name_H-M   'P 1'
#
loop_
_entity.id
_entity.type
_entity.pdbx_description
1 polymer ?
#
loop_
_entity_poly.entity_id
_entity_poly.type
_entity_poly.pdbx_seq_one_letter_code
_entity_poly.pdbx_strand_id
1 'polypeptide(L)'
;MDEGVSFEGINSDADLIAWSRQYCKRVRREHGVSVRFDLVDWEVSHRAKRRAAAVKRPKLDAATVGQRYDWDSVEGSDGRPLPCTVSLTWDAFSAFERAVWEATLRHELIHVEQYQRDGTTDHGEAFRERADQLDTDIHCPAFTDPKHVLTCGACGDLVARRYQDCPLVEQREQYRSDCCGASLELA
;
A
#
# COMPACT_ATOMS: atom_id res chain seq x y z
N MET A 1 -30.90 -8.84 6.49
CA MET A 1 -29.51 -8.95 6.97
C MET A 1 -28.69 -9.18 5.72
N ASP A 2 -27.84 -8.23 5.36
CA ASP A 2 -26.93 -8.40 4.23
C ASP A 2 -25.89 -9.43 4.69
N GLU A 3 -26.02 -10.67 4.22
CA GLU A 3 -25.00 -11.70 4.42
C GLU A 3 -23.78 -11.26 3.61
N GLY A 4 -22.95 -10.42 4.25
CA GLY A 4 -21.71 -9.96 3.67
C GLY A 4 -20.83 -11.14 3.26
N VAL A 5 -20.05 -10.95 2.21
CA VAL A 5 -19.06 -11.92 1.73
C VAL A 5 -18.17 -12.35 2.91
N SER A 6 -17.92 -13.64 3.10
CA SER A 6 -16.92 -14.14 4.06
C SER A 6 -15.52 -14.04 3.46
N PHE A 7 -14.46 -14.00 4.29
CA PHE A 7 -13.09 -13.88 3.76
C PHE A 7 -12.74 -15.09 2.88
N GLU A 8 -13.13 -16.28 3.32
CA GLU A 8 -12.90 -17.56 2.63
C GLU A 8 -13.75 -17.72 1.36
N GLY A 9 -14.81 -16.92 1.22
CA GLY A 9 -15.72 -16.95 0.07
C GLY A 9 -15.32 -16.02 -1.08
N ILE A 10 -14.27 -15.22 -0.92
CA ILE A 10 -13.81 -14.27 -1.95
C ILE A 10 -13.24 -15.04 -3.14
N ASN A 11 -13.90 -14.94 -4.30
CA ASN A 11 -13.45 -15.59 -5.53
C ASN A 11 -13.50 -14.66 -6.76
N SER A 12 -13.89 -13.40 -6.57
CA SER A 12 -13.92 -12.38 -7.61
C SER A 12 -13.43 -11.01 -7.11
N ASP A 13 -13.09 -10.12 -8.03
CA ASP A 13 -12.73 -8.72 -7.72
C ASP A 13 -13.84 -8.00 -6.94
N ALA A 14 -15.10 -8.28 -7.30
CA ALA A 14 -16.27 -7.70 -6.64
C ALA A 14 -16.37 -8.16 -5.17
N ASP A 15 -16.12 -9.44 -4.92
CA ASP A 15 -16.10 -10.01 -3.57
C ASP A 15 -14.99 -9.39 -2.72
N LEU A 16 -13.78 -9.27 -3.30
CA LEU A 16 -12.63 -8.70 -2.61
C LEU A 16 -12.90 -7.23 -2.21
N ILE A 17 -13.47 -6.45 -3.13
CA ILE A 17 -13.86 -5.07 -2.87
C ILE A 17 -14.97 -5.01 -1.80
N ALA A 18 -16.02 -5.83 -1.93
CA ALA A 18 -17.15 -5.83 -1.01
C ALA A 18 -16.69 -6.16 0.42
N TRP A 19 -15.91 -7.24 0.57
CA TRP A 19 -15.34 -7.66 1.85
C TRP A 19 -14.42 -6.59 2.44
N SER A 20 -13.48 -6.06 1.64
CA SER A 20 -12.52 -5.06 2.11
C SER A 20 -13.21 -3.76 2.55
N ARG A 21 -14.26 -3.33 1.83
CA ARG A 21 -15.08 -2.17 2.22
C ARG A 21 -15.81 -2.43 3.54
N GLN A 22 -16.38 -3.61 3.73
CA GLN A 22 -17.08 -3.97 4.96
C GLN A 22 -16.10 -4.00 6.15
N TYR A 23 -14.97 -4.65 5.97
CA TYR A 23 -13.88 -4.70 6.95
C TYR A 23 -13.42 -3.28 7.34
N CYS A 24 -13.09 -2.44 6.36
CA CYS A 24 -12.64 -1.07 6.62
C CYS A 24 -13.70 -0.20 7.32
N LYS A 25 -14.98 -0.37 6.98
CA LYS A 25 -16.08 0.30 7.69
C LYS A 25 -16.18 -0.16 9.15
N ARG A 26 -15.91 -1.43 9.44
CA ARG A 26 -15.84 -1.96 10.81
C ARG A 26 -14.66 -1.34 11.57
N VAL A 27 -13.45 -1.34 10.98
CA VAL A 27 -12.26 -0.69 11.58
C VAL A 27 -12.54 0.77 11.91
N ARG A 28 -13.17 1.53 10.99
CA ARG A 28 -13.58 2.91 11.28
C ARG A 28 -14.46 3.04 12.52
N ARG A 29 -15.42 2.13 12.71
CA ARG A 29 -16.35 2.15 13.85
C ARG A 29 -15.66 1.77 15.17
N GLU A 30 -14.76 0.78 15.12
CA GLU A 30 -14.11 0.21 16.30
C GLU A 30 -12.91 1.04 16.77
N HIS A 31 -12.15 1.63 15.84
CA HIS A 31 -10.89 2.32 16.12
C HIS A 31 -10.93 3.84 15.84
N GLY A 32 -12.10 4.38 15.47
CA GLY A 32 -12.28 5.82 15.29
C GLY A 32 -11.47 6.40 14.12
N VAL A 33 -11.39 5.71 12.99
CA VAL A 33 -10.69 6.20 11.79
C VAL A 33 -11.54 7.24 11.07
N SER A 34 -10.98 8.44 10.87
CA SER A 34 -11.68 9.59 10.27
C SER A 34 -11.67 9.54 8.74
N VAL A 35 -12.39 8.57 8.17
CA VAL A 35 -12.49 8.36 6.71
C VAL A 35 -13.93 8.55 6.20
N ARG A 36 -14.04 9.33 5.12
CA ARG A 36 -15.24 9.53 4.30
C ARG A 36 -15.26 8.53 3.15
N PHE A 37 -15.86 7.37 3.39
CA PHE A 37 -15.91 6.27 2.39
C PHE A 37 -16.77 6.58 1.16
N ASP A 38 -17.59 7.63 1.17
CA ASP A 38 -18.30 8.15 -0.01
C ASP A 38 -17.35 8.79 -1.03
N LEU A 39 -16.11 9.10 -0.62
CA LEU A 39 -15.06 9.69 -1.46
C LEU A 39 -13.91 8.70 -1.74
N VAL A 40 -14.16 7.41 -1.54
CA VAL A 40 -13.17 6.34 -1.74
C VAL A 40 -13.70 5.35 -2.75
N ASP A 41 -13.10 5.38 -3.93
CA ASP A 41 -13.27 4.36 -4.96
C ASP A 41 -12.37 3.16 -4.68
N TRP A 42 -12.73 2.02 -5.26
CA TRP A 42 -12.03 0.75 -5.06
C TRP A 42 -11.83 0.06 -6.39
N GLU A 43 -10.64 -0.51 -6.58
CA GLU A 43 -10.32 -1.32 -7.74
C GLU A 43 -9.44 -2.50 -7.33
N VAL A 44 -9.33 -3.50 -8.22
CA VAL A 44 -8.39 -4.62 -8.08
C VAL A 44 -7.35 -4.57 -9.18
N SER A 45 -6.10 -4.77 -8.81
CA SER A 45 -4.94 -4.89 -9.68
C SER A 45 -4.47 -6.34 -9.74
N HIS A 46 -4.43 -6.89 -10.94
CA HIS A 46 -3.84 -8.21 -11.23
C HIS A 46 -2.38 -8.13 -11.69
N ARG A 47 -1.80 -6.92 -11.69
CA ARG A 47 -0.45 -6.66 -12.23
C ARG A 47 0.57 -6.18 -11.20
N ALA A 48 0.12 -5.71 -10.04
CA ALA A 48 1.01 -5.19 -9.01
C ALA A 48 1.78 -6.34 -8.34
N LYS A 49 3.09 -6.17 -8.18
CA LYS A 49 4.00 -7.22 -7.66
C LYS A 49 4.77 -6.84 -6.39
N ARG A 50 4.59 -5.59 -5.92
CA ARG A 50 5.43 -4.99 -4.86
C ARG A 50 4.64 -4.31 -3.74
N ARG A 51 3.34 -4.12 -3.94
CA ARG A 51 2.46 -3.41 -3.02
C ARG A 51 1.19 -4.21 -2.94
N ALA A 52 0.85 -4.68 -1.74
CA ALA A 52 -0.36 -5.47 -1.53
C ALA A 52 -1.64 -4.63 -1.75
N ALA A 53 -1.56 -3.34 -1.45
CA ALA A 53 -2.52 -2.35 -1.87
C ALA A 53 -1.83 -0.99 -2.04
N ALA A 54 -2.56 0.01 -2.55
CA ALA A 54 -2.09 1.39 -2.59
C ALA A 54 -3.26 2.37 -2.70
N VAL A 55 -3.16 3.51 -2.01
CA VAL A 55 -4.00 4.69 -2.26
C VAL A 55 -3.49 5.48 -3.46
N LYS A 56 -4.31 5.59 -4.50
CA LYS A 56 -4.15 6.53 -5.61
C LYS A 56 -4.94 7.79 -5.31
N ARG A 57 -4.31 8.95 -5.48
CA ARG A 57 -4.95 10.24 -5.20
C ARG A 57 -4.39 11.35 -6.10
N PRO A 58 -5.15 12.42 -6.34
CA PRO A 58 -4.64 13.64 -6.95
C PRO A 58 -3.40 14.18 -6.22
N LYS A 59 -2.43 14.69 -6.98
CA LYS A 59 -1.33 15.45 -6.42
C LYS A 59 -1.78 16.89 -6.25
N LEU A 60 -1.68 17.38 -5.02
CA LEU A 60 -2.09 18.71 -4.63
C LEU A 60 -0.84 19.52 -4.29
N ASP A 61 -0.83 20.77 -4.71
CA ASP A 61 0.28 21.67 -4.42
C ASP A 61 0.26 22.07 -2.95
N ALA A 62 1.46 22.28 -2.38
CA ALA A 62 1.69 22.68 -0.99
C ALA A 62 1.12 21.76 0.11
N ALA A 63 0.59 20.58 -0.23
CA ALA A 63 0.09 19.63 0.76
C ALA A 63 1.24 19.04 1.60
N THR A 64 1.09 19.09 2.93
CA THR A 64 2.10 18.62 3.89
C THR A 64 1.44 17.77 4.96
N VAL A 65 1.98 16.57 5.24
CA VAL A 65 1.44 15.71 6.30
C VAL A 65 1.49 16.41 7.65
N GLY A 66 0.40 16.32 8.41
CA GLY A 66 0.22 16.97 9.71
C GLY A 66 -0.39 18.38 9.63
N GLN A 67 -0.50 18.96 8.43
CA GLN A 67 -1.18 20.24 8.22
C GLN A 67 -2.50 20.00 7.49
N ARG A 68 -3.61 20.45 8.09
CA ARG A 68 -4.92 20.35 7.45
C ARG A 68 -4.91 21.08 6.11
N TYR A 69 -5.37 20.39 5.08
CA TYR A 69 -5.45 20.98 3.75
C TYR A 69 -6.70 21.87 3.63
N ASP A 70 -6.54 23.01 2.96
CA ASP A 70 -7.64 23.93 2.68
C ASP A 70 -8.42 23.47 1.45
N TRP A 71 -9.35 22.53 1.67
CA TRP A 71 -10.18 21.99 0.61
C TRP A 71 -11.12 23.01 -0.03
N ASP A 72 -11.48 24.09 0.67
CA ASP A 72 -12.34 25.16 0.12
C ASP A 72 -11.63 25.93 -1.01
N SER A 73 -10.29 25.92 -1.01
CA SER A 73 -9.48 26.56 -2.06
C SER A 73 -9.30 25.72 -3.33
N VAL A 74 -9.72 24.44 -3.33
CA VAL A 74 -9.51 23.52 -4.45
C VAL A 74 -10.63 23.67 -5.47
N GLU A 75 -10.27 23.99 -6.72
CA GLU A 75 -11.22 24.03 -7.82
C GLU A 75 -11.91 22.67 -8.00
N GLY A 76 -13.25 22.66 -8.03
CA GLY A 76 -14.05 21.44 -8.14
C GLY A 76 -14.28 20.70 -6.82
N SER A 77 -13.74 21.18 -5.70
CA SER A 77 -14.13 20.74 -4.37
C SER A 77 -15.33 21.55 -3.86
N ASP A 78 -16.19 20.91 -3.07
CA ASP A 78 -17.25 21.54 -2.28
C ASP A 78 -16.85 21.67 -0.79
N GLY A 79 -15.56 21.94 -0.54
CA GLY A 79 -14.96 21.94 0.81
C GLY A 79 -14.64 20.54 1.34
N ARG A 80 -14.79 19.50 0.50
CA ARG A 80 -14.47 18.11 0.84
C ARG A 80 -13.19 17.65 0.13
N PRO A 81 -12.54 16.60 0.65
CA PRO A 81 -11.45 15.95 -0.07
C PRO A 81 -11.89 15.51 -1.47
N LEU A 82 -11.00 15.66 -2.46
CA LEU A 82 -11.23 15.04 -3.76
C LEU A 82 -11.26 13.51 -3.62
N PRO A 83 -11.96 12.78 -4.50
CA PRO A 83 -11.98 11.33 -4.45
C PRO A 83 -10.58 10.71 -4.57
N CYS A 84 -10.38 9.61 -3.88
CA CYS A 84 -9.19 8.76 -4.01
C CYS A 84 -9.60 7.31 -4.26
N THR A 85 -8.66 6.49 -4.72
CA THR A 85 -8.92 5.08 -5.03
C THR A 85 -7.99 4.18 -4.20
N VAL A 86 -8.56 3.22 -3.48
CA VAL A 86 -7.80 2.11 -2.89
C VAL A 86 -7.68 1.02 -3.95
N SER A 87 -6.46 0.75 -4.40
CA SER A 87 -6.13 -0.29 -5.39
C SER A 87 -5.62 -1.53 -4.67
N LEU A 88 -6.42 -2.60 -4.66
CA LEU A 88 -6.11 -3.87 -4.00
C LEU A 88 -5.37 -4.80 -4.96
N THR A 89 -4.35 -5.53 -4.51
CA THR A 89 -3.64 -6.47 -5.37
C THR A 89 -4.15 -7.89 -5.20
N TRP A 90 -4.67 -8.48 -6.26
CA TRP A 90 -5.24 -9.83 -6.22
C TRP A 90 -4.22 -10.90 -5.79
N ASP A 91 -3.01 -10.85 -6.35
CA ASP A 91 -1.94 -11.80 -6.00
C ASP A 91 -1.54 -11.70 -4.53
N ALA A 92 -1.56 -10.48 -3.97
CA ALA A 92 -1.25 -10.29 -2.56
C ALA A 92 -2.35 -10.84 -1.67
N PHE A 93 -3.62 -10.53 -1.99
CA PHE A 93 -4.77 -11.12 -1.30
C PHE A 93 -4.72 -12.66 -1.33
N SER A 94 -4.43 -13.24 -2.50
CA SER A 94 -4.40 -14.70 -2.69
C SER A 94 -3.25 -15.38 -1.93
N ALA A 95 -2.13 -14.67 -1.73
CA ALA A 95 -0.96 -15.21 -1.05
C ALA A 95 -1.00 -14.99 0.47
N PHE A 96 -1.70 -13.95 0.94
CA PHE A 96 -1.71 -13.56 2.34
C PHE A 96 -2.76 -14.31 3.13
N GLU A 97 -2.39 -14.69 4.35
CA GLU A 97 -3.36 -15.05 5.36
C GLU A 97 -4.24 -13.84 5.72
N ARG A 98 -5.44 -14.13 6.21
CA ARG A 98 -6.43 -13.11 6.57
C ARG A 98 -5.87 -11.99 7.45
N ALA A 99 -5.11 -12.32 8.49
CA ALA A 99 -4.55 -11.33 9.40
C ALA A 99 -3.60 -10.34 8.70
N VAL A 100 -2.80 -10.84 7.74
CA VAL A 100 -1.87 -10.02 6.95
C VAL A 100 -2.63 -9.13 5.96
N TRP A 101 -3.69 -9.64 5.35
CA TRP A 101 -4.56 -8.84 4.48
C TRP A 101 -5.31 -7.75 5.28
N GLU A 102 -5.84 -8.10 6.45
CA GLU A 102 -6.49 -7.18 7.37
C GLU A 102 -5.54 -6.06 7.82
N ALA A 103 -4.28 -6.39 8.12
CA ALA A 103 -3.24 -5.40 8.42
C ALA A 103 -2.97 -4.49 7.21
N THR A 104 -2.85 -5.06 6.00
CA THR A 104 -2.69 -4.28 4.76
C THR A 104 -3.81 -3.26 4.58
N LEU A 105 -5.07 -3.66 4.81
CA LEU A 105 -6.20 -2.73 4.71
C LEU A 105 -6.16 -1.63 5.77
N ARG A 106 -5.74 -1.96 7.01
CA ARG A 106 -5.54 -0.95 8.07
C ARG A 106 -4.45 0.05 7.69
N HIS A 107 -3.37 -0.40 7.05
CA HIS A 107 -2.30 0.47 6.53
C HIS A 107 -2.85 1.47 5.51
N GLU A 108 -3.58 0.99 4.49
CA GLU A 108 -4.16 1.86 3.48
C GLU A 108 -5.20 2.83 4.07
N LEU A 109 -5.93 2.45 5.11
CA LEU A 109 -6.84 3.36 5.79
C LEU A 109 -6.14 4.56 6.42
N ILE A 110 -4.91 4.38 6.93
CA ILE A 110 -4.10 5.48 7.45
C ILE A 110 -3.74 6.44 6.31
N HIS A 111 -3.35 5.91 5.15
CA HIS A 111 -3.11 6.72 3.96
C HIS A 111 -4.35 7.50 3.51
N VAL A 112 -5.53 6.89 3.53
CA VAL A 112 -6.79 7.58 3.20
C VAL A 112 -7.10 8.66 4.24
N GLU A 113 -6.99 8.35 5.54
CA GLU A 113 -7.23 9.30 6.62
C GLU A 113 -6.30 10.52 6.51
N GLN A 114 -5.00 10.29 6.32
CA GLN A 114 -4.02 11.35 6.09
C GLN A 114 -4.33 12.15 4.82
N TYR A 115 -4.60 11.49 3.69
CA TYR A 115 -4.91 12.18 2.45
C TYR A 115 -6.14 13.07 2.59
N GLN A 116 -7.23 12.56 3.18
CA GLN A 116 -8.46 13.33 3.38
C GLN A 116 -8.27 14.52 4.33
N ARG A 117 -7.36 14.41 5.30
CA ARG A 117 -7.07 15.50 6.24
C ARG A 117 -6.08 16.52 5.70
N ASP A 118 -4.99 16.05 5.09
CA ASP A 118 -3.77 16.82 4.83
C ASP A 118 -3.46 16.97 3.33
N GLY A 119 -4.27 16.38 2.45
CA GLY A 119 -4.10 16.46 0.99
C GLY A 119 -2.93 15.61 0.44
N THR A 120 -2.17 14.98 1.32
CA THR A 120 -1.02 14.13 1.00
C THR A 120 -0.82 13.04 2.06
N THR A 121 0.16 12.18 1.88
CA THR A 121 0.45 11.08 2.80
C THR A 121 1.93 10.66 2.71
N ASP A 122 2.45 10.13 3.82
CA ASP A 122 3.78 9.54 3.95
C ASP A 122 3.81 8.52 5.11
N HIS A 123 4.98 7.94 5.38
CA HIS A 123 5.23 7.02 6.51
C HIS A 123 6.03 7.70 7.64
N GLY A 124 5.76 8.99 7.88
CA GLY A 124 6.33 9.78 8.96
C GLY A 124 5.88 9.32 10.36
N GLU A 125 6.26 10.08 11.38
CA GLU A 125 5.97 9.77 12.79
C GLU A 125 4.47 9.55 13.05
N ALA A 126 3.62 10.48 12.60
CA ALA A 126 2.17 10.36 12.75
C ALA A 126 1.58 9.12 12.04
N PHE A 127 2.20 8.65 10.95
CA PHE A 127 1.78 7.39 10.33
C PHE A 127 2.14 6.21 11.22
N ARG A 128 3.36 6.17 11.75
CA ARG A 128 3.86 5.06 12.59
C ARG A 128 3.06 4.92 13.87
N GLU A 129 2.78 6.03 14.54
CA GLU A 129 1.91 6.04 15.72
C GLU A 129 0.51 5.48 15.38
N ARG A 130 -0.02 5.84 14.20
CA ARG A 130 -1.31 5.33 13.74
C ARG A 130 -1.25 3.86 13.36
N ALA A 131 -0.12 3.40 12.81
CA ALA A 131 0.13 2.01 12.46
C ALA A 131 0.14 1.13 13.73
N ASP A 132 0.79 1.60 14.79
CA ASP A 132 0.79 0.93 16.10
C ASP A 132 -0.62 0.87 16.70
N GLN A 133 -1.38 1.97 16.65
CA GLN A 133 -2.77 2.01 17.15
C GLN A 133 -3.73 1.09 16.40
N LEU A 134 -3.49 0.88 15.10
CA LEU A 134 -4.29 0.03 14.24
C LEU A 134 -3.67 -1.35 14.04
N ASP A 135 -2.63 -1.72 14.79
CA ASP A 135 -1.95 -3.01 14.67
C ASP A 135 -1.63 -3.36 13.21
N THR A 136 -0.85 -2.51 12.53
CA THR A 136 -0.43 -2.75 11.14
C THR A 136 1.05 -2.44 10.95
N ASP A 137 1.64 -3.02 9.90
CA ASP A 137 3.04 -2.84 9.56
C ASP A 137 3.20 -1.71 8.52
N ILE A 138 4.30 -0.97 8.60
CA ILE A 138 4.71 0.01 7.58
C ILE A 138 5.33 -0.66 6.36
N HIS A 139 5.75 -1.92 6.49
CA HIS A 139 6.36 -2.73 5.44
C HIS A 139 5.37 -3.75 4.90
N CYS A 140 5.23 -3.77 3.58
CA CYS A 140 4.47 -4.80 2.88
C CYS A 140 5.31 -6.09 2.81
N PRO A 141 4.80 -7.25 3.28
CA PRO A 141 5.44 -8.53 3.03
C PRO A 141 5.54 -8.83 1.53
N ALA A 142 6.50 -9.66 1.14
CA ALA A 142 6.57 -10.14 -0.24
C ALA A 142 5.47 -11.18 -0.49
N PHE A 143 4.81 -11.10 -1.65
CA PHE A 143 3.73 -12.00 -2.07
C PHE A 143 3.91 -12.54 -3.50
N THR A 144 5.02 -12.20 -4.14
CA THR A 144 5.40 -12.75 -5.44
C THR A 144 6.88 -13.06 -5.36
N ASP A 145 7.32 -14.06 -6.12
CA ASP A 145 8.75 -14.29 -6.31
C ASP A 145 9.38 -13.18 -7.17
N PRO A 146 10.59 -12.71 -6.81
CA PRO A 146 11.29 -11.75 -7.63
C PRO A 146 11.73 -12.39 -8.95
N LYS A 147 11.55 -11.68 -10.06
CA LYS A 147 12.09 -12.08 -11.38
C LYS A 147 13.61 -12.20 -11.35
N HIS A 148 14.27 -11.34 -10.59
CA HIS A 148 15.73 -11.30 -10.45
C HIS A 148 16.13 -11.19 -8.99
N VAL A 149 17.06 -12.04 -8.58
CA VAL A 149 17.74 -11.96 -7.29
C VAL A 149 19.18 -11.55 -7.55
N LEU A 150 19.58 -10.42 -6.99
CA LEU A 150 20.93 -9.90 -7.10
C LEU A 150 21.71 -10.27 -5.83
N THR A 151 22.90 -10.84 -6.01
CA THR A 151 23.81 -11.26 -4.95
C THR A 151 25.16 -10.58 -5.09
N CYS A 152 25.94 -10.59 -4.01
CA CYS A 152 27.34 -10.19 -4.04
C CYS A 152 28.15 -11.25 -4.80
N GLY A 153 28.91 -10.86 -5.83
CA GLY A 153 29.75 -11.79 -6.60
C GLY A 153 30.94 -12.38 -5.82
N ALA A 154 31.20 -11.92 -4.59
CA ALA A 154 32.26 -12.47 -3.75
C ALA A 154 31.74 -13.46 -2.68
N CYS A 155 30.73 -13.09 -1.90
CA CYS A 155 30.22 -13.92 -0.81
C CYS A 155 28.86 -14.58 -1.10
N GLY A 156 28.18 -14.20 -2.19
CA GLY A 156 26.85 -14.70 -2.52
C GLY A 156 25.71 -14.08 -1.70
N ASP A 157 26.00 -13.14 -0.79
CA ASP A 157 24.97 -12.51 0.04
C ASP A 157 23.92 -11.80 -0.80
N LEU A 158 22.67 -11.86 -0.34
CA LEU A 158 21.56 -11.17 -0.98
C LEU A 158 21.76 -9.65 -0.94
N VAL A 159 21.77 -9.03 -2.12
CA VAL A 159 21.87 -7.58 -2.26
C VAL A 159 20.51 -6.96 -2.57
N ALA A 160 19.76 -7.50 -3.54
CA ALA A 160 18.47 -6.95 -3.91
C ALA A 160 17.55 -7.96 -4.59
N ARG A 161 16.23 -7.75 -4.43
CA ARG A 161 15.19 -8.46 -5.17
C ARG A 161 14.53 -7.51 -6.17
N ARG A 162 14.41 -7.91 -7.44
CA ARG A 162 13.77 -7.12 -8.50
C ARG A 162 12.69 -7.92 -9.20
N TYR A 163 11.56 -7.27 -9.41
CA TYR A 163 10.34 -7.88 -9.97
C TYR A 163 10.17 -7.59 -11.46
N GLN A 164 11.05 -6.76 -12.03
CA GLN A 164 11.08 -6.34 -13.43
C GLN A 164 12.54 -6.07 -13.82
N ASP A 165 12.80 -6.01 -15.12
CA ASP A 165 14.09 -5.56 -15.66
C ASP A 165 14.31 -4.09 -15.29
N CYS A 166 15.53 -3.72 -14.90
CA CYS A 166 15.88 -2.35 -14.52
C CYS A 166 17.39 -2.11 -14.65
N PRO A 167 17.85 -0.84 -14.61
CA PRO A 167 19.26 -0.52 -14.78
C PRO A 167 20.19 -1.27 -13.80
N LEU A 168 19.75 -1.50 -12.56
CA LEU A 168 20.53 -2.28 -11.59
C LEU A 168 20.72 -3.74 -12.02
N VAL A 169 19.74 -4.35 -12.68
CA VAL A 169 19.83 -5.74 -13.18
C VAL A 169 20.68 -5.80 -14.44
N GLU A 170 20.42 -4.89 -15.39
CA GLU A 170 21.09 -4.84 -16.69
C GLU A 170 22.57 -4.47 -16.56
N GLN A 171 22.89 -3.53 -15.67
CA GLN A 171 24.24 -2.99 -15.46
C GLN A 171 24.82 -3.43 -14.11
N ARG A 172 24.36 -4.54 -13.56
CA ARG A 172 24.71 -5.07 -12.21
C ARG A 172 26.21 -5.09 -11.93
N GLU A 173 27.03 -5.36 -12.94
CA GLU A 173 28.48 -5.41 -12.88
C GLU A 173 29.14 -4.04 -12.57
N GLN A 174 28.42 -2.94 -12.79
CA GLN A 174 28.88 -1.56 -12.50
C GLN A 174 28.62 -1.14 -11.05
N TYR A 175 27.71 -1.83 -10.35
CA TYR A 175 27.38 -1.54 -8.96
C TYR A 175 28.25 -2.36 -8.01
N ARG A 176 28.35 -1.93 -6.76
CA ARG A 176 29.18 -2.56 -5.74
C ARG A 176 28.32 -2.94 -4.54
N SER A 177 28.52 -4.15 -4.05
CA SER A 177 27.88 -4.65 -2.83
C SER A 177 28.44 -3.94 -1.59
N ASP A 178 27.58 -3.67 -0.61
CA ASP A 178 28.00 -3.02 0.64
C ASP A 178 28.85 -3.95 1.52
N CYS A 179 28.68 -5.28 1.40
CA CYS A 179 29.40 -6.25 2.22
C CYS A 179 30.88 -6.39 1.84
N CYS A 180 31.19 -6.58 0.56
CA CYS A 180 32.55 -6.91 0.10
C CYS A 180 33.10 -5.90 -0.92
N GLY A 181 32.31 -4.93 -1.38
CA GLY A 181 32.70 -4.04 -2.46
C GLY A 181 32.88 -4.77 -3.80
N ALA A 182 32.35 -6.00 -3.95
CA ALA A 182 32.39 -6.75 -5.20
C ALA A 182 31.22 -6.35 -6.13
N SER A 183 31.36 -6.65 -7.43
CA SER A 183 30.26 -6.51 -8.40
C SER A 183 29.05 -7.38 -8.05
N LEU A 184 27.88 -7.00 -8.53
CA LEU A 184 26.65 -7.75 -8.30
C LEU A 184 26.46 -8.83 -9.37
N GLU A 185 25.96 -9.99 -8.96
CA GLU A 185 25.63 -11.13 -9.82
C GLU A 185 24.13 -11.47 -9.75
N LEU A 186 23.64 -12.26 -10.71
CA LEU A 186 22.31 -12.85 -10.63
C LEU A 186 22.45 -14.23 -9.98
N ALA A 187 21.59 -14.50 -8.98
CA ALA A 187 21.51 -15.81 -8.32
C ALA A 187 20.81 -16.85 -9.20
#